data_AF-A0A1V6PUW7-F1
#
_entry.id   AF-A0A1V6PUW7-F1
#
_cell.length_a   1.000
_cell.length_b   1.000
_cell.length_c   1.000
_cell.angle_alpha   90.00
_cell.angle_beta   90.00
_cell.angle_gamma   90.00
#
_symmetry.space_group_name_H-M   'P 1'
#
loop_
_entity.id
_entity.type
_entity.pdbx_description
1 polymer ?
#
loop_
_entity_poly.entity_id
_entity_poly.type
_entity_poly.pdbx_seq_one_letter_code
_entity_poly.pdbx_strand_id
1 'polypeptide(L)'
;MLKRDTAYLLFFVTHIPIIFLVDTVPLQPTSLQTNFSHTLRQFYIDTYHDKFFEDPAPTWFTVFIWMELIYHVPASIWAVRGLLTDHPLIPVHLLVFGVQAFLTSLTCLVDVWSWTDRSTDQKWQITTLYGPYVALGAYS
;
A
#
# COMPACT_ATOMS: atom_id res chain seq x y z
N MET A 1 -13.06 -0.54 22.50
CA MET A 1 -12.08 -0.83 21.44
C MET A 1 -11.10 -1.91 21.90
N LEU A 2 -11.07 -3.07 21.25
CA LEU A 2 -10.07 -4.11 21.54
C LEU A 2 -8.69 -3.67 21.03
N LYS A 3 -7.61 -4.25 21.58
CA LYS A 3 -6.23 -3.97 21.13
C LYS A 3 -6.04 -4.14 19.62
N ARG A 4 -6.73 -5.11 19.02
CA ARG A 4 -6.70 -5.38 17.58
C ARG A 4 -7.37 -4.27 16.76
N ASP A 5 -8.49 -3.74 17.24
CA ASP A 5 -9.21 -2.64 16.58
C ASP A 5 -8.36 -1.36 16.58
N THR A 6 -7.58 -1.13 17.65
CA THR A 6 -6.62 -0.01 17.70
C THR A 6 -5.50 -0.18 16.67
N ALA A 7 -5.00 -1.40 16.45
CA ALA A 7 -3.98 -1.67 15.43
C ALA A 7 -4.51 -1.41 14.03
N TYR A 8 -5.73 -1.88 13.70
CA TYR A 8 -6.37 -1.59 12.42
C TYR A 8 -6.66 -0.10 12.24
N LEU A 9 -7.10 0.59 13.30
CA LEU A 9 -7.34 2.03 13.25
C LEU A 9 -6.04 2.78 12.92
N LEU A 10 -4.95 2.47 13.62
CA LEU A 10 -3.64 3.08 13.36
C LEU A 10 -3.21 2.81 11.92
N PHE A 11 -3.32 1.56 11.45
CA PHE A 11 -3.01 1.17 10.09
C PHE A 11 -3.75 2.04 9.06
N PHE A 12 -5.08 2.12 9.12
CA PHE A 12 -5.86 2.90 8.14
C PHE A 12 -5.59 4.40 8.22
N VAL A 13 -5.43 4.95 9.43
CA VAL A 13 -5.12 6.38 9.60
C VAL A 13 -3.77 6.73 9.00
N THR A 14 -2.75 5.87 9.14
CA THR A 14 -1.44 6.10 8.55
C THR A 14 -1.39 5.76 7.06
N HIS A 15 -2.18 4.79 6.61
CA HIS A 15 -2.18 4.33 5.22
C HIS A 15 -2.74 5.40 4.28
N ILE A 16 -3.82 6.09 4.66
CA ILE A 16 -4.43 7.17 3.86
C ILE A 16 -3.40 8.23 3.40
N PRO A 17 -2.65 8.91 4.29
CA PRO A 17 -1.68 9.90 3.86
C PRO A 17 -0.51 9.30 3.08
N ILE A 18 -0.10 8.05 3.38
CA ILE A 18 0.97 7.37 2.62
C ILE A 18 0.56 7.16 1.16
N ILE A 19 -0.66 6.69 0.91
CA ILE A 19 -1.19 6.52 -0.46
C ILE A 19 -1.10 7.82 -1.26
N PHE A 20 -1.39 8.96 -0.63
CA PHE A 20 -1.30 10.26 -1.30
C PHE A 20 0.14 10.79 -1.43
N LEU A 21 1.02 10.51 -0.48
CA LEU A 21 2.37 11.08 -0.47
C LEU A 21 3.40 10.25 -1.24
N VAL A 22 3.13 8.96 -1.44
CA VAL A 22 4.07 8.01 -2.05
C VAL A 22 3.44 7.35 -3.27
N ASP A 23 2.30 6.68 -3.09
CA ASP A 23 1.84 5.72 -4.08
C ASP A 23 1.18 6.38 -5.30
N THR A 24 0.24 7.27 -5.05
CA THR A 24 -0.62 7.89 -6.07
C THR A 24 -0.05 9.19 -6.65
N VAL A 25 1.13 9.63 -6.21
CA VAL A 25 1.79 10.85 -6.72
C VAL A 25 1.87 10.88 -8.26
N PRO A 26 2.20 9.78 -8.98
CA PRO A 26 2.20 9.79 -10.44
C PRO A 26 0.83 10.05 -11.08
N LEU A 27 -0.28 9.74 -10.38
CA LEU A 27 -1.65 9.97 -10.84
C LEU A 27 -2.20 11.35 -10.45
N GLN A 28 -1.53 12.04 -9.52
CA GLN A 28 -2.01 13.33 -9.02
C GLN A 28 -1.78 14.45 -10.03
N PRO A 29 -2.68 15.45 -10.10
CA PRO A 29 -2.43 16.66 -10.87
C PRO A 29 -1.17 17.35 -10.34
N THR A 30 -0.45 18.04 -11.24
CA THR A 30 0.84 18.70 -10.91
C THR A 30 0.74 19.70 -9.75
N SER A 31 -0.45 20.27 -9.50
CA SER A 31 -0.70 21.15 -8.34
C SER A 31 -0.61 20.46 -6.98
N LEU A 32 -0.83 19.14 -6.92
CA LEU A 32 -0.74 18.33 -5.69
C LEU A 32 0.61 17.61 -5.56
N GLN A 33 1.39 17.55 -6.64
CA GLN A 33 2.76 17.02 -6.60
C GLN A 33 3.69 18.03 -5.95
N THR A 34 3.85 17.91 -4.64
CA THR A 34 4.70 18.81 -3.85
C THR A 34 6.17 18.36 -3.87
N ASN A 35 7.08 19.30 -3.57
CA ASN A 35 8.49 18.96 -3.36
C ASN A 35 8.67 17.90 -2.27
N PHE A 36 7.85 17.93 -1.22
CA PHE A 36 7.91 16.95 -0.14
C PHE A 36 7.59 15.54 -0.63
N SER A 37 6.52 15.35 -1.42
CA SER A 37 6.20 14.05 -2.02
C SER A 37 7.29 13.55 -2.96
N HIS A 38 7.93 14.44 -3.73
CA HIS A 38 9.06 14.05 -4.59
C HIS A 38 10.28 13.61 -3.76
N THR A 39 10.64 14.37 -2.72
CA THR A 39 11.75 14.01 -1.82
C THR A 39 11.49 12.68 -1.12
N LEU A 40 10.26 12.46 -0.63
CA LEU A 40 9.90 11.22 0.05
C LEU A 40 9.95 10.02 -0.90
N ARG A 41 9.46 10.16 -2.14
CA ARG A 41 9.55 9.12 -3.16
C ARG A 41 10.98 8.84 -3.58
N GLN A 42 11.80 9.88 -3.74
CA GLN A 42 13.22 9.69 -4.07
C GLN A 42 13.93 8.93 -2.94
N PHE A 43 13.71 9.33 -1.68
CA PHE A 43 14.22 8.60 -0.53
C PHE A 43 13.78 7.13 -0.52
N TYR A 44 12.50 6.86 -0.83
CA TYR A 44 11.96 5.51 -0.92
C TYR A 44 12.67 4.70 -2.01
N ILE A 45 12.81 5.24 -3.23
CA ILE A 45 13.49 4.59 -4.35
C ILE A 45 14.95 4.30 -4.00
N ASP A 46 15.66 5.29 -3.45
CA ASP A 46 17.08 5.16 -3.10
C ASP A 46 17.30 4.12 -1.98
N THR A 47 16.30 3.93 -1.10
CA THR A 47 16.38 3.00 0.03
C THR A 47 16.00 1.57 -0.36
N TYR A 48 14.94 1.40 -1.15
CA TYR A 48 14.34 0.09 -1.41
C TYR A 48 14.62 -0.46 -2.82
N HIS A 49 15.07 0.39 -3.76
CA HIS A 49 15.32 0.03 -5.16
C HIS A 49 14.13 -0.67 -5.85
N ASP A 50 12.94 -0.19 -5.51
CA ASP A 50 11.67 -0.74 -5.94
C ASP A 50 11.33 -0.27 -7.36
N LYS A 51 11.43 -1.20 -8.32
CA LYS A 51 11.20 -0.94 -9.75
C LYS A 51 9.77 -0.54 -10.07
N PHE A 52 8.81 -0.75 -9.18
CA PHE A 52 7.45 -0.27 -9.38
C PHE A 52 7.33 1.25 -9.31
N PHE A 53 8.30 1.91 -8.65
CA PHE A 53 8.35 3.36 -8.48
C PHE A 53 9.50 4.03 -9.22
N GLU A 54 10.43 3.25 -9.79
CA GLU A 54 11.49 3.72 -10.70
C GLU A 54 11.00 3.82 -12.14
N ASP A 55 11.58 4.73 -12.92
CA ASP A 55 11.30 4.84 -14.35
C ASP A 55 12.23 3.91 -15.17
N PRO A 56 11.69 3.12 -16.13
CA PRO A 56 10.27 2.98 -16.46
C PRO A 56 9.54 1.96 -15.56
N ALA A 57 8.43 2.38 -14.94
CA ALA A 57 7.59 1.49 -14.15
C ALA A 57 6.78 0.54 -15.05
N PRO A 58 6.49 -0.70 -14.62
CA PRO A 58 5.65 -1.62 -15.37
C PRO A 58 4.23 -1.07 -15.58
N THR A 59 3.73 -1.05 -16.82
CA THR A 59 2.41 -0.47 -17.14
C THR A 59 1.26 -1.12 -16.37
N TRP A 60 1.36 -2.41 -16.05
CA TRP A 60 0.33 -3.11 -15.27
C TRP A 60 0.23 -2.58 -13.84
N PHE A 61 1.33 -2.07 -13.27
CA PHE A 61 1.36 -1.57 -11.89
C PHE A 61 0.51 -0.30 -11.73
N THR A 62 0.33 0.47 -12.81
CA THR A 62 -0.59 1.62 -12.82
C THR A 62 -2.01 1.24 -12.41
N VAL A 63 -2.46 0.02 -12.71
CA VAL A 63 -3.78 -0.47 -12.27
C VAL A 63 -3.85 -0.59 -10.76
N PHE A 64 -2.77 -1.02 -10.10
CA PHE A 64 -2.73 -1.13 -8.64
C PHE A 64 -2.70 0.24 -7.98
N ILE A 65 -1.96 1.20 -8.53
CA ILE A 65 -2.00 2.60 -8.04
C ILE A 65 -3.43 3.17 -8.15
N TRP A 66 -4.15 2.86 -9.24
CA TRP A 66 -5.57 3.24 -9.35
C TRP A 66 -6.44 2.56 -8.29
N MET A 67 -6.25 1.25 -8.04
CA MET A 67 -6.98 0.53 -6.99
C MET A 67 -6.75 1.15 -5.61
N GLU A 68 -5.52 1.59 -5.31
CA GLU A 68 -5.24 2.27 -4.05
C GLU A 68 -6.01 3.60 -3.94
N LEU A 69 -6.04 4.38 -5.02
CA LEU A 69 -6.75 5.66 -5.05
C LEU A 69 -8.27 5.49 -4.97
N ILE A 70 -8.85 4.61 -5.78
CA ILE A 70 -10.32 4.51 -5.95
C ILE A 70 -10.99 3.57 -4.95
N TYR A 71 -10.24 2.59 -4.41
CA TYR A 71 -10.78 1.61 -3.48
C TYR A 71 -10.09 1.69 -2.11
N HIS A 72 -8.75 1.60 -2.00
CA HIS A 72 -8.11 1.61 -0.67
C HIS A 72 -8.40 2.91 0.09
N VAL A 73 -8.35 4.08 -0.55
CA VAL A 73 -8.63 5.35 0.14
C VAL A 73 -10.06 5.42 0.67
N PRO A 74 -11.13 5.28 -0.15
CA PRO A 74 -12.50 5.28 0.37
C PRO A 74 -12.76 4.18 1.40
N ALA A 75 -12.20 2.98 1.18
CA ALA A 75 -12.32 1.87 2.12
C ALA A 75 -11.68 2.22 3.47
N SER A 76 -10.45 2.75 3.46
CA SER A 76 -9.73 3.16 4.67
C SER A 76 -10.48 4.23 5.45
N ILE A 77 -11.03 5.26 4.76
CA ILE A 77 -11.83 6.31 5.41
C ILE A 77 -13.08 5.72 6.07
N TRP A 78 -13.77 4.81 5.37
CA TRP A 78 -14.92 4.12 5.91
C TRP A 78 -14.56 3.24 7.12
N ALA A 79 -13.44 2.51 7.04
CA ALA A 79 -12.94 1.64 8.10
C ALA A 79 -12.58 2.45 9.36
N VAL A 80 -11.91 3.59 9.22
CA VAL A 80 -11.62 4.50 10.35
C VAL A 80 -12.90 4.91 11.05
N ARG A 81 -13.91 5.37 10.30
CA ARG A 81 -15.21 5.73 10.88
C ARG A 81 -15.86 4.52 11.55
N GLY A 82 -15.92 3.38 10.88
CA GLY A 82 -16.59 2.19 11.39
C GLY A 82 -15.92 1.63 12.64
N LEU A 83 -14.59 1.70 12.76
CA LEU A 83 -13.83 1.30 13.96
C LEU A 83 -14.10 2.25 15.12
N LEU A 84 -14.22 3.56 14.87
CA LEU A 84 -14.54 4.55 15.91
C LEU A 84 -15.99 4.42 16.42
N THR A 85 -16.90 3.91 15.59
CA THR A 85 -18.32 3.73 15.94
C THR A 85 -18.71 2.29 16.25
N ASP A 86 -17.74 1.37 16.35
CA ASP A 86 -17.97 -0.07 16.55
C ASP A 86 -19.01 -0.66 15.56
N HIS A 87 -18.90 -0.33 14.28
CA HIS A 87 -19.87 -0.71 13.25
C HIS A 87 -19.83 -2.23 12.94
N PRO A 88 -20.98 -2.93 12.88
CA PRO A 88 -21.01 -4.39 12.78
C PRO A 88 -20.43 -4.98 11.49
N LEU A 89 -20.34 -4.17 10.41
CA LEU A 89 -19.76 -4.60 9.13
C LEU A 89 -18.23 -4.48 9.06
N ILE A 90 -17.55 -4.03 10.12
CA ILE A 90 -16.08 -3.92 10.13
C ILE A 90 -15.38 -5.24 9.77
N PRO A 91 -15.73 -6.41 10.34
CA PRO A 91 -15.03 -7.65 10.01
C PRO A 91 -15.11 -8.02 8.51
N VAL A 92 -16.28 -7.84 7.90
CA VAL A 92 -16.46 -8.10 6.46
C VAL A 92 -15.65 -7.12 5.63
N HIS A 93 -15.61 -5.85 6.03
CA HIS A 93 -14.82 -4.84 5.34
C HIS A 93 -13.32 -5.14 5.40
N LEU A 94 -12.80 -5.51 6.58
CA LEU A 94 -11.41 -5.92 6.77
C LEU A 94 -11.06 -7.13 5.90
N LEU A 95 -11.96 -8.11 5.79
CA LEU A 95 -11.76 -9.27 4.94
C LEU A 95 -11.63 -8.88 3.45
N VAL A 96 -12.54 -8.06 2.92
CA VAL A 96 -12.49 -7.66 1.51
C VAL A 96 -11.24 -6.82 1.23
N PHE A 97 -10.92 -5.87 2.11
CA PHE A 97 -9.70 -5.06 2.01
C PHE A 97 -8.45 -5.96 2.06
N GLY A 98 -8.40 -6.88 3.03
CA GLY A 98 -7.29 -7.81 3.23
C GLY A 98 -7.06 -8.72 2.02
N VAL A 99 -8.13 -9.28 1.44
CA VAL A 99 -8.02 -10.12 0.24
C VAL A 99 -7.47 -9.32 -0.93
N GLN A 100 -7.95 -8.10 -1.16
CA GLN A 100 -7.46 -7.30 -2.27
C GLN A 100 -6.01 -6.84 -2.07
N ALA A 101 -5.65 -6.42 -0.86
CA ALA A 101 -4.28 -6.07 -0.49
C ALA A 101 -3.33 -7.27 -0.61
N PHE A 102 -3.79 -8.48 -0.24
CA PHE A 102 -3.04 -9.72 -0.41
C PHE A 102 -2.75 -10.01 -1.88
N LEU A 103 -3.77 -9.92 -2.75
CA LEU A 103 -3.61 -10.24 -4.17
C LEU A 103 -2.67 -9.27 -4.88
N THR A 104 -2.81 -7.96 -4.64
CA THR A 104 -1.91 -6.96 -5.24
C THR A 104 -0.49 -7.13 -4.74
N SER A 105 -0.30 -7.29 -3.42
CA SER A 105 1.02 -7.48 -2.82
C SER A 105 1.69 -8.77 -3.24
N LEU A 106 0.94 -9.88 -3.31
CA LEU A 106 1.47 -11.17 -3.78
C LEU A 106 1.91 -11.07 -5.25
N THR A 107 1.13 -10.39 -6.09
CA THR A 107 1.50 -10.17 -7.50
C THR A 107 2.81 -9.37 -7.59
N CYS A 108 2.95 -8.31 -6.80
CA CYS A 108 4.20 -7.55 -6.70
C CYS A 108 5.38 -8.42 -6.22
N LEU A 109 5.18 -9.24 -5.19
CA LEU A 109 6.23 -10.14 -4.68
C LEU A 109 6.67 -11.17 -5.73
N VAL A 110 5.73 -11.78 -6.45
CA VAL A 110 6.05 -12.71 -7.55
C VAL A 110 6.95 -12.03 -8.58
N ASP A 111 6.63 -10.79 -8.96
CA ASP A 111 7.43 -10.04 -9.92
C ASP A 111 8.80 -9.64 -9.35
N VAL A 112 8.87 -9.13 -8.10
CA VAL A 112 10.13 -8.82 -7.39
C VAL A 112 11.09 -10.00 -7.39
N TRP A 113 10.58 -11.19 -7.09
CA TRP A 113 11.41 -12.40 -7.06
C TRP A 113 11.87 -12.85 -8.45
N SER A 114 11.16 -12.45 -9.51
CA SER A 114 11.54 -12.69 -10.91
C SER A 114 12.65 -11.75 -11.42
N TRP A 115 12.88 -10.60 -10.78
CA TRP A 115 13.87 -9.62 -11.24
C TRP A 115 15.29 -10.18 -11.25
N THR A 116 16.03 -10.03 -12.34
CA THR A 116 17.40 -10.54 -12.48
C THR A 116 18.47 -9.50 -12.15
N ASP A 117 18.08 -8.24 -12.02
CA ASP A 117 18.92 -7.05 -11.84
C ASP A 117 18.94 -6.53 -10.39
N ARG A 118 18.48 -7.32 -9.43
CA ARG A 118 18.51 -7.02 -8.00
C ARG A 118 19.14 -8.17 -7.22
N SER A 119 19.92 -7.83 -6.20
CA SER A 119 20.50 -8.82 -5.29
C SER A 119 19.41 -9.49 -4.44
N THR A 120 19.72 -10.66 -3.89
CA THR A 120 18.80 -11.36 -2.97
C THR A 120 18.46 -10.50 -1.75
N ASP A 121 19.42 -9.73 -1.24
CA ASP A 121 19.21 -8.85 -0.09
C ASP A 121 18.24 -7.70 -0.42
N GLN A 122 18.38 -7.08 -1.60
CA GLN A 122 17.45 -6.05 -2.07
C GLN A 122 16.02 -6.61 -2.21
N LYS A 123 15.87 -7.81 -2.78
CA LYS A 123 14.57 -8.49 -2.88
C LYS A 123 13.95 -8.78 -1.51
N TRP A 124 14.77 -9.17 -0.53
CA TRP A 124 14.29 -9.37 0.84
C TRP A 124 13.86 -8.07 1.51
N GLN A 125 14.61 -6.97 1.32
CA GLN A 125 14.20 -5.65 1.83
C GLN A 125 12.81 -5.26 1.31
N ILE A 126 12.58 -5.40 0.00
CA ILE A 126 11.26 -5.15 -0.60
C ILE A 126 10.21 -6.12 -0.04
N THR A 127 10.57 -7.40 0.12
CA THR A 127 9.66 -8.41 0.68
C THR A 127 9.22 -8.07 2.10
N THR A 128 10.08 -7.46 2.93
CA THR A 128 9.69 -7.01 4.27
C THR A 128 8.70 -5.84 4.26
N LEU A 129 8.65 -5.07 3.18
CA LEU A 129 7.72 -3.97 3.01
C LEU A 129 6.33 -4.45 2.54
N TYR A 130 6.28 -5.35 1.56
CA TYR A 130 5.03 -5.91 1.03
C TYR A 130 4.47 -7.05 1.90
N GLY A 131 5.33 -7.78 2.61
CA GLY A 131 4.98 -8.94 3.42
C GLY A 131 3.90 -8.68 4.49
N PRO A 132 3.91 -7.55 5.21
CA PRO A 132 2.84 -7.21 6.15
C PRO A 132 1.45 -7.16 5.51
N TYR A 133 1.31 -6.71 4.26
CA TYR A 133 0.01 -6.68 3.57
C TYR A 133 -0.46 -8.07 3.16
N VAL A 134 0.47 -8.96 2.79
CA VAL A 134 0.18 -10.38 2.55
C VAL A 134 -0.26 -11.06 3.85
N ALA A 135 0.46 -10.81 4.95
CA ALA A 135 0.08 -11.34 6.26
C ALA A 135 -1.28 -10.77 6.70
N LEU A 136 -1.52 -9.47 6.53
CA LEU A 136 -2.79 -8.82 6.85
C LEU A 136 -3.95 -9.57 6.19
N GLY A 137 -3.89 -9.77 4.88
CA GLY A 137 -4.96 -10.49 4.16
C GLY A 137 -5.09 -11.96 4.54
N ALA A 138 -3.99 -12.64 4.89
CA ALA A 138 -4.04 -14.03 5.35
C ALA A 138 -4.69 -14.20 6.73
N TYR A 139 -4.68 -13.18 7.57
CA TYR A 139 -5.21 -13.19 8.94
C TYR A 139 -6.40 -12.23 9.15
N SER A 140 -7.03 -11.76 8.07
CA SER A 140 -8.23 -10.91 8.07
C SER A 140 -9.53 -11.69 8.23
#